data_AF-A0A0M6XMI8-F1
#
_entry.id   AF-A0A0M6XMI8-F1
#
_cell.length_a   1.000
_cell.length_b   1.000
_cell.length_c   1.000
_cell.angle_alpha   90.00
_cell.angle_beta   90.00
_cell.angle_gamma   90.00
#
_symmetry.space_group_name_H-M   'P 1'
#
loop_
_entity.id
_entity.type
_entity.pdbx_description
1 polymer ?
#
loop_
_entity_poly.entity_id
_entity_poly.type
_entity_poly.pdbx_seq_one_letter_code
_entity_poly.pdbx_strand_id
1 'polypeptide(L)'
;MTSPEEARRKRLKIRAWRRGIKEMDLILGGYADERLAAMDDDDLALFEAVLGENDHDLYSWVTGQVEAPARFAPLMAELGRRAATYRG
;
A
#
# COMPACT_ATOMS: atom_id res chain seq x y z
N MET A 1 6.48 -0.69 26.43
CA MET A 1 6.88 0.51 25.69
C MET A 1 6.93 0.10 24.22
N THR A 2 6.15 0.73 23.34
CA THR A 2 6.18 0.43 21.90
C THR A 2 7.44 1.02 21.30
N SER A 3 8.21 0.25 20.53
CA SER A 3 9.41 0.77 19.86
C SER A 3 9.03 1.81 18.80
N PRO A 4 9.93 2.76 18.44
CA PRO A 4 9.65 3.74 17.39
C PRO A 4 9.24 3.10 16.05
N GLU A 5 9.81 1.93 15.75
CA GLU A 5 9.54 1.15 14.55
C GLU A 5 8.14 0.51 14.59
N GLU A 6 7.77 -0.13 15.70
CA GLU A 6 6.41 -0.66 15.92
C GLU A 6 5.36 0.46 15.80
N ALA A 7 5.68 1.66 16.33
CA ALA A 7 4.81 2.82 16.23
C ALA A 7 4.67 3.29 14.76
N ARG A 8 5.75 3.26 13.98
CA ARG A 8 5.73 3.57 12.53
C ARG A 8 4.85 2.57 11.78
N ARG A 9 5.08 1.27 11.94
CA ARG A 9 4.27 0.20 11.31
C ARG A 9 2.79 0.33 11.68
N LYS A 10 2.47 0.58 12.95
CA LYS A 10 1.06 0.80 13.38
C LYS A 10 0.41 1.98 12.67
N ARG A 11 1.12 3.11 12.51
CA ARG A 11 0.59 4.28 11.78
C ARG A 11 0.35 3.96 10.31
N LEU A 12 1.29 3.28 9.65
CA LEU A 12 1.16 2.89 8.24
C LEU A 12 -0.02 1.94 8.03
N LYS A 13 -0.19 0.93 8.90
CA LYS A 13 -1.35 0.03 8.86
C LYS A 13 -2.68 0.80 8.97
N ILE A 14 -2.79 1.72 9.92
CA ILE A 14 -4.00 2.53 10.07
C ILE A 14 -4.28 3.35 8.79
N ARG A 15 -3.24 3.92 8.19
CA ARG A 15 -3.36 4.74 6.97
C ARG A 15 -3.71 3.91 5.73
N ALA A 16 -3.29 2.64 5.69
CA ALA A 16 -3.63 1.68 4.64
C ALA A 16 -5.10 1.22 4.69
N TRP A 17 -5.71 1.21 5.88
CA TRP A 17 -7.11 0.84 6.12
C TRP A 17 -8.09 2.03 6.20
N ARG A 18 -7.60 3.26 5.98
CA ARG A 18 -8.40 4.50 6.04
C ARG A 18 -8.28 5.27 4.73
N ARG A 19 -8.59 4.61 3.63
CA ARG A 19 -8.63 5.17 2.28
C ARG A 19 -10.04 5.70 1.98
N GLY A 20 -10.16 6.46 0.91
CA GLY A 20 -11.40 7.08 0.46
C GLY A 20 -12.34 6.12 -0.28
N ILE A 21 -11.83 4.99 -0.78
CA ILE A 21 -12.60 3.97 -1.49
C ILE A 21 -12.34 2.57 -0.93
N LYS A 22 -13.40 1.76 -0.84
CA LYS A 22 -13.38 0.44 -0.21
C LYS A 22 -12.39 -0.52 -0.88
N GLU A 23 -12.27 -0.44 -2.21
CA GLU A 23 -11.34 -1.24 -3.00
C GLU A 23 -9.89 -1.00 -2.55
N MET A 24 -9.52 0.26 -2.30
CA MET A 24 -8.18 0.61 -1.85
C MET A 24 -7.92 0.17 -0.42
N ASP A 25 -8.93 0.23 0.47
CA ASP A 25 -8.82 -0.34 1.82
C ASP A 25 -8.51 -1.85 1.77
N LEU A 26 -9.21 -2.60 0.91
CA LEU A 26 -8.98 -4.04 0.78
C LEU A 26 -7.61 -4.38 0.18
N ILE A 27 -7.19 -3.61 -0.84
CA ILE A 27 -5.91 -3.82 -1.51
C ILE A 27 -4.75 -3.44 -0.59
N LEU A 28 -4.72 -2.20 -0.10
CA LEU A 28 -3.61 -1.67 0.72
C LEU A 28 -3.66 -2.21 2.15
N GLY A 29 -4.84 -2.29 2.75
CA GLY A 29 -5.02 -2.81 4.10
C GLY A 29 -4.67 -4.29 4.19
N GLY A 30 -5.13 -5.10 3.23
CA GLY A 30 -4.74 -6.52 3.14
C GLY A 30 -3.24 -6.70 2.90
N TYR A 31 -2.66 -5.89 2.02
CA TYR A 31 -1.21 -5.90 1.79
C TYR A 31 -0.42 -5.52 3.05
N ALA A 32 -0.87 -4.50 3.79
CA ALA A 32 -0.27 -4.11 5.06
C ALA A 32 -0.37 -5.21 6.11
N ASP A 33 -1.48 -5.93 6.18
CA ASP A 33 -1.66 -7.01 7.14
C ASP A 33 -0.69 -8.18 6.92
N GLU A 34 -0.35 -8.47 5.66
CA GLU A 34 0.53 -9.58 5.29
C GLU A 34 2.01 -9.21 5.25
N ARG A 35 2.35 -8.03 4.72
CA ARG A 35 3.75 -7.66 4.40
C ARG A 35 4.36 -6.70 5.40
N LEU A 36 3.56 -5.85 6.06
CA LEU A 36 4.10 -4.75 6.87
C LEU A 36 4.92 -5.22 8.08
N ALA A 37 4.76 -6.45 8.54
CA ALA A 37 5.60 -7.00 9.62
C ALA A 37 7.02 -7.39 9.14
N ALA A 38 7.18 -7.70 7.86
CA ALA A 38 8.42 -8.21 7.28
C ALA A 38 9.22 -7.17 6.48
N MET A 39 8.63 -6.00 6.20
CA MET A 39 9.29 -4.91 5.48
C MET A 39 10.52 -4.39 6.23
N ASP A 40 11.60 -4.11 5.50
CA ASP A 40 12.74 -3.34 6.02
C ASP A 40 12.48 -1.82 5.96
N ASP A 41 13.47 -1.02 6.30
CA ASP A 41 13.32 0.44 6.34
C ASP A 41 13.06 1.07 4.96
N ASP A 42 13.62 0.49 3.89
CA ASP A 42 13.45 0.96 2.52
C ASP A 42 12.05 0.62 2.00
N ASP A 43 11.57 -0.60 2.27
CA ASP A 43 10.21 -1.02 1.98
C ASP A 43 9.18 -0.19 2.75
N LEU A 44 9.45 0.10 4.03
CA LEU A 44 8.59 0.96 4.84
C LEU A 44 8.55 2.38 4.28
N ALA A 45 9.69 2.93 3.83
CA ALA A 45 9.75 4.25 3.21
C ALA A 45 8.99 4.29 1.88
N LEU A 46 9.12 3.24 1.06
CA LEU A 46 8.39 3.10 -0.20
C LEU A 46 6.88 3.00 0.04
N PHE A 47 6.47 2.17 1.00
CA PHE A 47 5.06 2.01 1.35
C PHE A 47 4.48 3.30 1.92
N GLU A 48 5.22 4.00 2.79
CA GLU A 48 4.84 5.30 3.32
C GLU A 48 4.65 6.35 2.22
N ALA A 49 5.54 6.39 1.24
CA ALA A 49 5.41 7.26 0.07
C ALA A 49 4.16 6.92 -0.75
N VAL A 50 3.88 5.65 -1.01
CA VAL A 50 2.66 5.20 -1.69
C VAL A 50 1.40 5.60 -0.93
N LEU A 51 1.38 5.45 0.40
CA LEU A 51 0.23 5.86 1.21
C LEU A 51 0.00 7.39 1.23
N GLY A 52 1.01 8.18 0.83
CA GLY A 52 0.91 9.62 0.67
C GLY A 52 0.22 10.06 -0.62
N GLU A 53 0.07 9.16 -1.59
CA GLU A 53 -0.59 9.43 -2.87
C GLU A 53 -2.12 9.31 -2.73
N ASN A 54 -2.86 9.94 -3.66
CA ASN A 54 -4.32 9.92 -3.63
C ASN A 54 -4.88 8.58 -4.13
N ASP A 55 -6.09 8.24 -3.67
CA ASP A 55 -6.67 6.92 -3.93
C ASP A 55 -7.05 6.68 -5.40
N HIS A 56 -7.39 7.74 -6.14
CA HIS A 56 -7.72 7.63 -7.56
C HIS A 56 -6.48 7.26 -8.39
N ASP A 57 -5.37 7.97 -8.19
CA ASP A 57 -4.11 7.71 -8.89
C ASP A 57 -3.56 6.33 -8.52
N LEU A 58 -3.58 6.00 -7.24
CA LEU A 58 -3.17 4.68 -6.78
C LEU A 58 -4.01 3.58 -7.41
N TYR A 59 -5.33 3.74 -7.44
CA TYR A 59 -6.21 2.78 -8.08
C TYR A 59 -5.90 2.65 -9.57
N SER A 60 -5.70 3.76 -10.29
CA SER A 60 -5.32 3.73 -11.71
C SER A 60 -3.95 3.08 -11.96
N TRP A 61 -2.97 3.26 -11.08
CA TRP A 61 -1.68 2.57 -11.17
C TRP A 61 -1.78 1.08 -10.88
N VAL A 62 -2.45 0.71 -9.78
CA VAL A 62 -2.64 -0.68 -9.37
C VAL A 62 -3.43 -1.47 -10.41
N THR A 63 -4.40 -0.84 -11.06
CA THR A 63 -5.19 -1.46 -12.13
C THR A 63 -4.52 -1.45 -13.49
N GLY A 64 -3.37 -0.78 -13.63
CA GLY A 64 -2.63 -0.63 -14.89
C GLY A 64 -3.30 0.31 -15.90
N GLN A 65 -4.24 1.16 -15.47
CA GLN A 65 -4.84 2.19 -16.33
C GLN A 65 -3.86 3.31 -16.66
N VAL A 66 -2.98 3.63 -15.70
CA VAL A 66 -1.95 4.66 -15.82
C VAL A 66 -0.61 4.06 -15.38
N GLU A 67 0.47 4.47 -16.03
CA GLU A 67 1.81 4.05 -15.63
C GLU A 67 2.21 4.70 -14.31
N ALA A 68 2.62 3.87 -13.35
CA ALA A 68 3.10 4.34 -12.06
C ALA A 68 4.50 4.98 -12.19
N PRO A 69 4.84 5.97 -11.36
CA PRO A 69 6.22 6.42 -11.22
C PRO A 69 7.17 5.24 -10.98
N ALA A 70 8.34 5.24 -11.64
CA ALA A 70 9.29 4.13 -11.60
C ALA A 70 9.68 3.69 -10.18
N ARG A 71 9.75 4.65 -9.24
CA ARG A 71 9.99 4.37 -7.81
C ARG A 71 8.94 3.45 -7.17
N PHE A 72 7.69 3.49 -7.64
CA PHE A 72 6.59 2.70 -7.11
C PHE A 72 6.36 1.40 -7.88
N ALA A 73 7.02 1.22 -9.03
CA ALA A 73 6.79 0.08 -9.92
C ALA A 73 6.87 -1.30 -9.22
N PRO A 74 7.86 -1.58 -8.31
CA PRO A 74 7.92 -2.86 -7.62
C PRO A 74 6.67 -3.12 -6.77
N LEU A 75 6.24 -2.13 -6.01
CA LEU A 75 5.09 -2.21 -5.12
C LEU A 75 3.77 -2.25 -5.90
N MET A 76 3.64 -1.47 -6.97
CA MET A 76 2.45 -1.49 -7.85
C MET A 76 2.28 -2.84 -8.54
N ALA A 77 3.36 -3.51 -8.93
CA ALA A 77 3.29 -4.87 -9.47
C ALA A 77 2.74 -5.87 -8.44
N GLU A 78 3.09 -5.72 -7.16
CA GLU A 78 2.56 -6.58 -6.09
C GLU A 78 1.08 -6.30 -5.81
N LEU A 79 0.73 -5.02 -5.67
CA LEU A 79 -0.64 -4.58 -5.43
C LEU A 79 -1.56 -4.94 -6.60
N GLY A 80 -1.08 -4.85 -7.84
CA GLY A 80 -1.83 -5.23 -9.04
C GLY A 80 -2.21 -6.73 -9.05
N ARG A 81 -1.30 -7.61 -8.63
CA ARG A 81 -1.60 -9.04 -8.45
C ARG A 81 -2.71 -9.26 -7.43
N ARG A 82 -2.71 -8.48 -6.34
CA ARG A 82 -3.73 -8.56 -5.28
C ARG A 82 -5.07 -7.97 -5.72
N ALA A 83 -5.05 -6.86 -6.45
CA ALA A 83 -6.25 -6.21 -6.97
C ALA A 83 -7.03 -7.12 -7.94
N ALA A 84 -6.32 -7.98 -8.69
CA ALA A 84 -6.96 -8.99 -9.52
C ALA A 84 -7.84 -9.98 -8.72
N THR A 85 -7.51 -10.23 -7.44
CA THR A 85 -8.30 -11.10 -6.55
C THR A 85 -9.61 -10.46 -6.08
N TYR A 86 -9.69 -9.12 -6.05
CA TYR A 86 -10.87 -8.38 -5.59
C TYR A 86 -11.78 -7.89 -6.73
N ARG A 87 -11.49 -8.25 -7.98
CA ARG A 87 -12.26 -7.88 -9.18
C ARG A 87 -13.48 -8.78 -9.46
N GLY A 88 -13.85 -9.64 -8.51
CA GLY A 88 -14.92 -10.64 -8.65
C GLY A 88 -16.22 -10.23 -7.99
#